data_AF-A0A931CXX3-F1
#
_entry.id   AF-A0A931CXX3-F1
#
_cell.length_a   1.000
_cell.length_b   1.000
_cell.length_c   1.000
_cell.angle_alpha   90.00
_cell.angle_beta   90.00
_cell.angle_gamma   90.00
#
_symmetry.space_group_name_H-M   'P 1'
#
loop_
_entity.id
_entity.type
_entity.pdbx_description
1 polymer ?
#
loop_
_entity_poly.entity_id
_entity_poly.type
_entity_poly.pdbx_seq_one_letter_code
_entity_poly.pdbx_strand_id
1 'polypeptide(L)' 'MAYTQSDLEKVERAIIDLAAGERVVEVQFGSGESTRYDGSVGLMQLVNLRDRIRGEIAASQNGKRMRGYRLNHRRGL' A
#
# COMPACT_ATOMS: atom_id res chain seq x y z
N MET A 1 8.69 -2.85 6.45
CA MET A 1 8.15 -1.49 6.76
C MET A 1 6.66 -1.54 6.43
N ALA A 2 5.78 -0.93 7.21
CA ALA A 2 4.35 -0.89 6.87
C ALA A 2 4.11 0.27 5.90
N TYR A 3 3.47 0.01 4.76
CA TYR A 3 3.10 1.08 3.84
C TYR A 3 2.01 1.98 4.46
N THR A 4 2.12 3.28 4.19
CA THR A 4 1.20 4.31 4.67
C THR A 4 0.38 4.89 3.53
N GLN A 5 -0.67 5.66 3.87
CA GLN A 5 -1.50 6.33 2.88
C GLN A 5 -0.70 7.30 1.99
N SER A 6 0.32 7.97 2.56
CA SER A 6 1.19 8.87 1.80
C SER A 6 2.09 8.12 0.82
N ASP A 7 2.47 6.88 1.11
CA ASP A 7 3.21 6.03 0.15
C ASP A 7 2.32 5.65 -1.04
N LEU A 8 1.04 5.38 -0.80
CA LEU A 8 0.07 5.11 -1.87
C LEU A 8 -0.09 6.32 -2.81
N GLU A 9 -0.23 7.52 -2.25
CA GLU A 9 -0.38 8.76 -3.03
C GLU A 9 0.86 9.04 -3.91
N LYS A 10 2.07 8.79 -3.39
CA LYS A 10 3.30 8.92 -4.18
C LYS A 10 3.33 7.95 -5.37
N VAL A 11 2.89 6.72 -5.17
CA VAL A 11 2.82 5.71 -6.24
C VAL A 11 1.76 6.11 -7.28
N GLU A 12 0.59 6.57 -6.85
CA GLU A 12 -0.47 7.02 -7.77
C GLU A 12 0.00 8.22 -8.61
N ARG A 13 0.73 9.16 -8.02
CA ARG A 13 1.31 10.28 -8.75
C ARG A 13 2.36 9.83 -9.77
N ALA A 14 3.25 8.91 -9.38
CA ALA A 14 4.24 8.34 -10.29
C ALA A 14 3.61 7.61 -11.49
N ILE A 15 2.48 6.94 -11.31
CA ILE A 15 1.71 6.32 -12.40
C ILE A 15 1.18 7.40 -13.36
N ILE A 16 0.62 8.49 -12.83
CA ILE A 16 0.10 9.59 -13.63
C ILE A 16 1.23 10.24 -14.43
N ASP A 17 2.37 10.50 -13.79
CA ASP A 17 3.53 11.13 -14.42
C ASP A 17 4.08 10.27 -15.57
N LEU A 18 4.24 8.95 -15.36
CA LEU A 18 4.58 8.00 -16.42
C LEU A 18 3.55 7.95 -17.55
N ALA A 19 2.27 7.93 -17.20
CA ALA A 19 1.19 7.91 -18.18
C ALA A 19 1.11 9.22 -19.00
N ALA A 20 1.55 10.34 -18.41
CA ALA A 20 1.66 11.63 -19.09
C ALA A 20 2.83 11.70 -20.08
N GLY A 21 3.74 10.72 -20.06
CA GLY A 21 4.87 10.62 -20.97
C GLY A 21 6.24 10.84 -20.32
N GLU A 22 6.32 10.92 -19.00
CA GLU A 22 7.62 10.85 -18.29
C GLU A 22 8.32 9.53 -18.63
N ARG A 23 9.63 9.61 -18.88
CA ARG A 23 10.42 8.42 -19.23
C ARG A 23 10.85 7.63 -18.01
N VAL A 24 11.08 8.30 -16.89
CA VAL A 24 11.55 7.69 -15.65
C VAL A 24 10.94 8.44 -14.48
N VAL A 25 10.36 7.72 -13.53
CA VAL A 25 9.87 8.29 -12.27
C VAL A 25 10.55 7.62 -11.09
N GLU A 26 10.82 8.41 -10.06
CA GLU A 26 11.45 7.95 -8.83
C GLU A 26 10.41 8.02 -7.70
N VAL A 27 10.17 6.89 -7.04
CA VAL A 27 9.29 6.82 -5.87
C VAL A 27 10.13 6.60 -4.63
N GLN A 28 10.06 7.53 -3.68
CA GLN A 28 10.77 7.44 -2.40
C GLN A 28 9.85 6.93 -1.30
N PHE A 29 10.20 5.77 -0.75
CA PHE A 29 9.53 5.12 0.35
C PHE A 29 10.28 5.39 1.66
N GLY A 30 9.54 5.79 2.70
CA GLY A 30 10.01 5.81 4.08
C GLY A 30 11.46 6.28 4.30
N SER A 31 12.30 5.40 4.84
CA SER A 31 13.67 5.64 5.31
C SER A 31 14.70 5.87 4.20
N GLY A 32 14.33 6.63 3.16
CA GLY A 32 15.23 7.08 2.11
C GLY A 32 15.43 6.11 0.95
N GLU A 33 14.76 4.95 0.94
CA GLU A 33 14.81 4.04 -0.20
C GLU A 33 14.00 4.62 -1.36
N SER A 34 14.67 4.94 -2.45
CA SER A 34 14.02 5.32 -3.70
C SER A 34 14.16 4.22 -4.75
N THR A 35 13.09 4.01 -5.50
CA THR A 35 13.07 3.06 -6.62
C THR A 35 12.70 3.82 -7.88
N ARG A 36 13.50 3.64 -8.93
CA ARG A 36 13.26 4.23 -10.24
C ARG A 36 12.50 3.26 -11.14
N TYR A 37 11.55 3.78 -11.89
CA TYR A 37 10.69 3.04 -12.80
C TYR A 37 10.72 3.69 -14.19
N ASP A 38 11.10 2.92 -15.20
CA ASP A 38 11.15 3.36 -16.61
C ASP A 38 9.80 3.20 -17.33
N GLY A 39 9.51 4.10 -18.27
CA GLY A 39 8.30 4.19 -19.10
C GLY A 39 7.74 2.89 -19.65
N SER A 40 8.62 2.02 -20.15
CA SER A 40 8.23 0.87 -20.98
C SER A 40 7.65 -0.30 -20.18
N VAL A 41 8.09 -0.47 -18.93
CA VAL A 41 7.71 -1.62 -18.06
C VAL A 41 7.23 -1.13 -16.68
N GLY A 42 7.68 0.05 -16.26
CA GLY A 42 7.42 0.65 -14.96
C GLY A 42 5.94 0.92 -14.69
N LEU A 43 5.14 1.20 -15.72
CA LEU A 43 3.70 1.45 -15.53
C LEU A 43 2.96 0.21 -14.99
N MET A 44 3.22 -0.98 -15.55
CA MET A 44 2.65 -2.22 -15.00
C MET A 44 3.19 -2.53 -13.60
N GLN A 45 4.47 -2.29 -13.35
CA GLN A 45 5.09 -2.51 -12.04
C GLN A 45 4.46 -1.61 -10.96
N LEU A 46 4.23 -0.34 -11.26
CA LEU A 46 3.61 0.61 -10.34
C LEU A 46 2.14 0.30 -10.08
N VAL A 47 1.38 -0.14 -11.11
CA VAL A 47 -0.01 -0.58 -10.93
C VAL A 47 -0.07 -1.78 -9.97
N ASN A 48 0.78 -2.79 -10.17
CA ASN A 48 0.85 -3.94 -9.28
C ASN A 48 1.27 -3.54 -7.85
N LEU A 49 2.20 -2.59 -7.73
CA LEU A 49 2.64 -2.06 -6.45
C LEU A 49 1.51 -1.32 -5.72
N ARG A 50 0.74 -0.48 -6.43
CA ARG A 50 -0.43 0.21 -5.89
C ARG A 50 -1.43 -0.77 -5.30
N ASP A 51 -1.76 -1.83 -6.03
CA ASP A 51 -2.75 -2.82 -5.60
C ASP A 51 -2.25 -3.61 -4.38
N ARG A 52 -0.95 -3.92 -4.32
CA ARG A 52 -0.31 -4.51 -3.14
C ARG A 52 -0.36 -3.59 -1.93
N ILE A 53 0.03 -2.32 -2.07
CA ILE A 53 0.01 -1.33 -0.99
C ILE A 53 -1.41 -1.15 -0.45
N ARG A 54 -2.41 -1.05 -1.33
CA ARG A 54 -3.82 -1.00 -0.95
C ARG A 54 -4.25 -2.22 -0.13
N GLY A 55 -3.87 -3.42 -0.57
CA GLY A 55 -4.12 -4.66 0.15
C GLY A 55 -3.49 -4.66 1.54
N GLU A 56 -2.22 -4.22 1.65
CA GLU A 56 -1.51 -4.17 2.93
C GLU A 56 -2.08 -3.12 3.89
N ILE A 57 -2.47 -1.93 3.39
CA ILE A 57 -3.16 -0.90 4.19
C ILE A 57 -4.49 -1.44 4.72
N ALA A 58 -5.31 -2.07 3.86
CA ALA A 58 -6.59 -2.65 4.25
C ALA A 58 -6.42 -3.80 5.26
N ALA A 59 -5.42 -4.66 5.06
CA ALA A 59 -5.10 -5.76 5.98
C ALA A 59 -4.62 -5.24 7.35
N SER A 60 -3.80 -4.19 7.36
CA SER A 60 -3.31 -3.53 8.58
C SER A 60 -4.46 -2.91 9.40
N GLN A 61 -5.47 -2.37 8.72
CA GLN A 61 -6.69 -1.85 9.38
C GLN A 61 -7.58 -2.98 9.93
N ASN A 62 -7.70 -4.12 9.23
CA ASN A 62 -8.56 -5.24 9.61
C ASN A 62 -7.96 -6.17 10.69
N GLY A 63 -6.63 -6.22 10.83
CA GLY A 63 -5.94 -7.06 11.82
C GLY A 63 -6.25 -6.73 13.29
N LYS A 64 -6.90 -5.59 13.58
CA LYS A 64 -7.24 -5.15 14.95
C LYS A 64 -8.56 -5.68 15.52
N ARG A 65 -9.37 -6.45 14.77
CA ARG A 65 -10.77 -6.77 15.17
C ARG A 65 -11.09 -8.22 15.56
N MET A 66 -10.10 -9.09 15.82
CA MET A 66 -10.36 -10.43 16.38
C MET A 66 -9.62 -10.71 17.69
N ARG A 67 -9.88 -9.89 18.73
CA ARG A 67 -9.64 -10.28 20.13
C ARG A 67 -10.82 -9.80 20.97
N GLY A 68 -11.73 -10.71 21.32
CA GLY A 68 -12.61 -10.48 22.48
C GLY A 68 -14.04 -11.02 22.43
N TYR A 69 -14.55 -11.59 21.33
CA TYR A 69 -15.90 -12.17 21.33
C TYR A 69 -15.89 -13.68 21.62
N ARG A 70 -15.39 -14.07 22.80
CA ARG A 70 -15.68 -15.37 23.43
C ARG A 70 -15.78 -15.16 24.94
N LEU A 71 -17.01 -15.05 25.47
CA LEU A 71 -17.82 -16.15 26.03
C LEU A 71 -17.76 -16.12 27.57
N ASN A 72 -18.43 -15.13 28.19
CA ASN A 72 -18.94 -15.34 29.54
C ASN A 72 -20.39 -15.79 29.42
N HIS A 73 -20.55 -17.09 29.15
CA HIS A 73 -21.81 -17.77 29.37
C HIS A 73 -22.15 -17.64 30.85
N ARG A 74 -23.22 -16.88 31.09
CA ARG A 74 -24.08 -16.92 32.26
C ARG A 74 -24.19 -18.37 32.76
N ARG A 75 -23.62 -18.67 33.93
CA ARG A 75 -23.94 -19.88 34.69
C ARG A 75 -24.58 -19.41 35.99
N GLY A 76 -25.90 -19.54 36.05
CA GLY A 76 -26.61 -19.52 37.32
C GLY A 76 -26.29 -20.80 38.10
N LEU A 77 -26.17 -20.68 39.40
CA LEU A 77 -27.17 -21.08 40.40
C LEU A 77 -26.69 -20.57 41.77
#